data_AF-F0VMU8-F1
#
_entry.id   AF-F0VMU8-F1
#
_cell.length_a   1.000
_cell.length_b   1.000
_cell.length_c   1.000
_cell.angle_alpha   90.00
_cell.angle_beta   90.00
_cell.angle_gamma   90.00
#
_symmetry.space_group_name_H-M   'P 1'
#
loop_
_entity.id
_entity.type
_entity.pdbx_description
1 polymer ?
#
loop_
_entity_poly.entity_id
_entity_poly.type
_entity_poly.pdbx_seq_one_letter_code
_entity_poly.pdbx_strand_id
1 'polypeptide(L)'
;MNFGGGGVQPQLDVPYQKVADWLLCRRQIADNWAQLLKAAHAHVAEAVTQGVGDEKAAQEFLKKNRDELHYLKIKELVSILSQSSSASVSLLSLSFGSSPFRRWRALQRAMEKGNLHILDMSRWLSRHLNDNIPVLQRSIQTKQKQIADGGKRKQELQRAAQEAECTYTTLCEKYGIRSAAESGAPEPGRLADVLEQQVLVHVCKLLPERLNEAEKLLRAEGPAIVEVYRRFRAYQRGEESGPHASSSTPSALEADDDSCLPMLRFVTVHGNAPATLALKLVDAEDADKRERTREGETTVQSAAGEDQKRTPEGAGLIEIEAEGEEGHAAEGTGASSAGESQIEAITVDGDGHLAGGAGSASLFESRICRRALLDDVNELHAFLFQRLEECGDDGSGRGKKGGGKKSGGPGAGVAHLTSLPEKLVIPAGQLEAWLKTCMAVEDLLGGRETLDLLQLKQSETQMSKIVSQFALTRRNVRKSLNAAGQLERRMADLQDEIKDEQSKLNALKAEARELRTALEAALGAVVKGAKVTLVGIQPDKLA
;
A
#
# COMPACT_ATOMS: atom_id res chain seq x y z
N MET A 1 -67.91 67.75 -3.39
CA MET A 1 -66.49 67.39 -3.58
C MET A 1 -66.23 66.12 -2.80
N ASN A 2 -66.10 64.99 -3.50
CA ASN A 2 -65.94 63.67 -2.92
C ASN A 2 -64.43 63.37 -2.81
N PHE A 3 -63.85 63.48 -1.62
CA PHE A 3 -62.45 63.10 -1.41
C PHE A 3 -62.36 61.58 -1.26
N GLY A 4 -61.95 60.92 -2.35
CA GLY A 4 -61.62 59.50 -2.37
C GLY A 4 -60.39 59.22 -1.50
N GLY A 5 -60.61 58.63 -0.33
CA GLY A 5 -59.55 58.12 0.53
C GLY A 5 -59.00 56.81 -0.04
N GLY A 6 -57.89 56.89 -0.78
CA GLY A 6 -57.02 55.74 -1.03
C GLY A 6 -56.38 55.31 0.28
N GLY A 7 -57.08 54.46 1.05
CA GLY A 7 -56.59 53.93 2.32
C GLY A 7 -55.40 52.99 2.10
N VAL A 8 -54.21 53.45 2.44
CA VAL A 8 -53.06 52.57 2.68
C VAL A 8 -53.46 51.64 3.83
N GLN A 9 -53.68 50.36 3.55
CA GLN A 9 -53.93 49.39 4.61
C GLN A 9 -52.72 49.39 5.56
N PRO A 10 -52.92 49.58 6.88
CA PRO A 10 -51.81 49.54 7.82
C PRO A 10 -51.18 48.14 7.79
N GLN A 11 -49.89 48.07 7.47
CA GLN A 11 -49.08 46.85 7.56
C GLN A 11 -48.53 46.74 8.98
N LEU A 12 -48.71 45.58 9.62
CA LEU A 12 -48.19 45.30 10.96
C LEU A 12 -47.19 44.16 10.93
N ASP A 13 -46.01 44.43 11.47
CA ASP A 13 -44.96 43.43 11.61
C ASP A 13 -44.99 42.81 13.01
N VAL A 14 -44.99 41.47 13.06
CA VAL A 14 -45.04 40.71 14.32
C VAL A 14 -43.85 39.75 14.37
N PRO A 15 -42.96 39.85 15.36
CA PRO A 15 -41.88 38.88 15.53
C PRO A 15 -42.45 37.48 15.79
N TYR A 16 -42.05 36.48 15.01
CA TYR A 16 -42.66 35.13 15.07
C TYR A 16 -42.55 34.48 16.46
N GLN A 17 -41.47 34.78 17.21
CA GLN A 17 -41.23 34.28 18.56
C GLN A 17 -42.11 34.95 19.62
N LYS A 18 -42.62 36.15 19.34
CA LYS A 18 -43.37 37.00 20.29
C LYS A 18 -44.86 37.09 19.97
N VAL A 19 -45.39 36.17 19.17
CA VAL A 19 -46.81 36.17 18.79
C VAL A 19 -47.72 36.06 20.01
N ALA A 20 -47.35 35.24 21.01
CA ALA A 20 -48.09 35.14 22.26
C ALA A 20 -48.11 36.46 23.05
N ASP A 21 -46.95 37.08 23.24
CA ASP A 21 -46.83 38.37 23.95
C ASP A 21 -47.60 39.48 23.22
N TRP A 22 -47.55 39.48 21.89
CA TRP A 22 -48.25 40.45 21.05
C TRP A 22 -49.78 40.33 21.18
N LEU A 23 -50.30 39.10 21.28
CA LEU A 23 -51.72 38.86 21.51
C LEU A 23 -52.16 39.23 22.94
N LEU A 24 -51.31 38.95 23.94
CA LEU A 24 -51.54 39.36 25.34
C LEU A 24 -51.64 40.88 25.49
N CYS A 25 -50.70 41.62 24.90
CA CYS A 25 -50.69 43.09 24.95
C CYS A 25 -51.98 43.71 24.37
N ARG A 26 -52.64 43.00 23.45
CA ARG A 26 -53.89 43.42 22.79
C ARG A 26 -55.14 42.83 23.43
N ARG A 27 -55.00 42.10 24.54
CA ARG A 27 -56.08 41.40 25.27
C ARG A 27 -56.90 40.47 24.36
N GLN A 28 -56.25 39.86 23.37
CA GLN A 28 -56.89 38.95 22.41
C GLN A 28 -56.87 37.49 22.88
N ILE A 29 -56.11 37.21 23.95
CA ILE A 29 -56.00 35.92 24.61
C ILE A 29 -56.02 36.15 26.13
N ALA A 30 -56.42 35.11 26.89
CA ALA A 30 -56.46 35.16 28.36
C ALA A 30 -55.06 35.01 28.96
N ASP A 31 -54.82 35.55 30.16
CA ASP A 31 -53.52 35.44 30.85
C ASP A 31 -53.12 33.99 31.14
N ASN A 32 -54.10 33.11 31.36
CA ASN A 32 -53.90 31.67 31.58
C ASN A 32 -53.89 30.84 30.28
N TRP A 33 -53.65 31.45 29.11
CA TRP A 33 -53.66 30.76 27.80
C TRP A 33 -52.79 29.50 27.75
N ALA A 34 -51.65 29.49 28.46
CA ALA A 34 -50.75 28.34 28.46
C ALA A 34 -51.40 27.10 29.08
N GLN A 35 -52.17 27.27 30.16
CA GLN A 35 -52.93 26.19 30.79
C GLN A 35 -54.09 25.76 29.90
N LEU A 36 -54.79 26.71 29.27
CA LEU A 36 -55.89 26.41 28.34
C LEU A 36 -55.42 25.64 27.11
N LEU A 37 -54.28 26.03 26.53
CA LEU A 37 -53.69 25.33 25.39
C LEU A 37 -53.23 23.92 25.78
N LYS A 38 -52.62 23.77 26.96
CA LYS A 38 -52.24 22.45 27.49
C LYS A 38 -53.46 21.54 27.69
N ALA A 39 -54.56 22.09 28.21
CA ALA A 39 -55.82 21.35 28.35
C ALA A 39 -56.41 20.97 26.98
N ALA A 40 -56.37 21.87 25.99
CA ALA A 40 -56.79 21.57 24.63
C ALA A 40 -55.96 20.41 24.02
N HIS A 41 -54.64 20.42 24.18
CA HIS A 41 -53.78 19.32 23.72
C HIS A 41 -54.04 18.00 24.46
N ALA A 42 -54.38 18.04 25.75
CA ALA A 42 -54.79 16.85 26.48
C ALA A 42 -56.09 16.24 25.90
N HIS A 43 -57.06 17.10 25.54
CA HIS A 43 -58.27 16.66 24.84
C HIS A 43 -58.01 16.18 23.40
N VAL A 44 -57.01 16.73 22.71
CA VAL A 44 -56.54 16.17 21.42
C VAL A 44 -56.01 14.76 21.63
N ALA A 45 -55.13 14.55 22.62
CA ALA A 45 -54.56 13.25 22.91
C ALA A 45 -55.64 12.22 23.29
N GLU A 46 -56.63 12.63 24.08
CA GLU A 46 -57.79 11.80 24.40
C GLU A 46 -58.66 11.50 23.16
N ALA A 47 -58.88 12.48 22.28
CA ALA A 47 -59.61 12.26 21.05
C ALA A 47 -58.88 11.28 20.09
N VAL A 48 -57.54 11.27 20.10
CA VAL A 48 -56.73 10.31 19.35
C VAL A 48 -56.91 8.90 19.88
N THR A 49 -56.90 8.68 21.20
CA THR A 49 -57.09 7.34 21.78
C THR A 49 -58.48 6.79 21.52
N GLN A 50 -59.48 7.67 21.49
CA GLN A 50 -60.87 7.30 21.19
C GLN A 50 -61.14 7.11 19.68
N GLY A 51 -60.19 7.44 18.81
CA GLY A 51 -60.25 7.20 17.36
C GLY A 51 -61.28 8.05 16.60
N VAL A 52 -61.43 7.70 15.31
CA VAL A 52 -62.27 8.43 14.32
C VAL A 52 -63.43 7.59 13.77
N GLY A 53 -63.78 6.47 14.42
CA GLY A 53 -64.78 5.53 13.92
C GLY A 53 -64.29 4.75 12.70
N ASP A 54 -65.22 4.26 11.86
CA ASP A 54 -64.95 3.31 10.75
C ASP A 54 -64.44 3.97 9.46
N GLU A 55 -64.16 5.27 9.49
CA GLU A 55 -63.74 6.04 8.31
C GLU A 55 -62.27 5.77 7.96
N LYS A 56 -62.03 5.02 6.87
CA LYS A 56 -60.68 4.61 6.46
C LYS A 56 -59.74 5.79 6.21
N ALA A 57 -60.20 6.81 5.49
CA ALA A 57 -59.38 7.99 5.16
C ALA A 57 -58.96 8.78 6.42
N ALA A 58 -59.88 8.96 7.38
CA ALA A 58 -59.58 9.62 8.64
C ALA A 58 -58.64 8.78 9.54
N GLN A 59 -58.80 7.45 9.52
CA GLN A 59 -57.90 6.55 10.25
C GLN A 59 -56.48 6.60 9.68
N GLU A 60 -56.32 6.58 8.35
CA GLU A 60 -55.02 6.70 7.69
C GLU A 60 -54.36 8.06 7.98
N PHE A 61 -55.13 9.16 7.93
CA PHE A 61 -54.65 10.48 8.28
C PHE A 61 -54.12 10.56 9.72
N LEU A 62 -54.87 10.00 10.69
CA LEU A 62 -54.44 9.94 12.09
C LEU A 62 -53.22 9.06 12.30
N LYS A 63 -53.12 7.92 11.60
CA LYS A 63 -51.93 7.06 11.66
C LYS A 63 -50.68 7.80 11.18
N LYS A 64 -50.81 8.61 10.12
CA LYS A 64 -49.71 9.38 9.54
C LYS A 64 -49.28 10.57 10.41
N ASN A 65 -50.22 11.22 11.09
CA ASN A 65 -49.99 12.50 11.79
C ASN A 65 -50.07 12.42 13.32
N ARG A 66 -50.08 11.21 13.91
CA ARG A 66 -50.36 10.97 15.34
C ARG A 66 -49.60 11.89 16.31
N ASP A 67 -48.32 12.11 16.03
CA ASP A 67 -47.40 12.83 16.94
C ASP A 67 -47.30 14.32 16.62
N GLU A 68 -47.92 14.79 15.53
CA GLU A 68 -47.85 16.17 15.05
C GLU A 68 -49.22 16.76 14.73
N LEU A 69 -50.19 16.61 15.64
CA LEU A 69 -51.54 17.17 15.49
C LEU A 69 -51.61 18.61 16.00
N HIS A 70 -51.34 19.56 15.10
CA HIS A 70 -51.59 20.98 15.32
C HIS A 70 -52.92 21.42 14.69
N TYR A 71 -53.34 22.66 14.95
CA TYR A 71 -54.66 23.17 14.56
C TYR A 71 -55.03 22.97 13.07
N LEU A 72 -54.12 23.18 12.12
CA LEU A 72 -54.43 22.99 10.69
C LEU A 72 -54.74 21.53 10.36
N LYS A 73 -53.98 20.58 10.89
CA LYS A 73 -54.24 19.14 10.75
C LYS A 73 -55.55 18.73 11.43
N ILE A 74 -55.90 19.32 12.57
CA ILE A 74 -57.21 19.10 13.22
C ILE A 74 -58.35 19.62 12.33
N LYS A 75 -58.18 20.78 11.72
CA LYS A 75 -59.15 21.37 10.79
C LYS A 75 -59.31 20.51 9.53
N GLU A 76 -58.22 19.98 8.97
CA GLU A 76 -58.24 19.05 7.85
C GLU A 76 -58.96 17.74 8.22
N LEU A 77 -58.66 17.15 9.37
CA LEU A 77 -59.32 15.95 9.87
C LEU A 77 -60.84 16.16 10.02
N VAL A 78 -61.26 17.31 10.55
CA VAL A 78 -62.69 17.66 10.62
C VAL A 78 -63.29 17.81 9.23
N SER A 79 -62.56 18.36 8.26
CA SER A 79 -63.00 18.46 6.86
C SER A 79 -63.21 17.07 6.25
N ILE A 80 -62.25 16.16 6.42
CA ILE A 80 -62.36 14.76 5.95
C ILE A 80 -63.61 14.10 6.56
N LEU A 81 -63.76 14.18 7.88
CA LEU A 81 -64.92 13.62 8.58
C LEU A 81 -66.25 14.25 8.16
N SER A 82 -66.25 15.53 7.78
CA SER A 82 -67.46 16.21 7.30
C SER A 82 -67.92 15.71 5.93
N GLN A 83 -66.98 15.44 5.03
CA GLN A 83 -67.26 14.94 3.68
C GLN A 83 -67.85 13.53 3.74
N SER A 84 -67.33 12.68 4.63
CA SER A 84 -67.86 11.32 4.84
C SER A 84 -69.18 11.30 5.63
N SER A 85 -69.40 12.28 6.51
CA SER A 85 -70.64 12.35 7.32
C SER A 85 -71.86 12.85 6.53
N SER A 86 -71.68 13.59 5.42
CA SER A 86 -72.78 13.97 4.53
C SER A 86 -73.42 12.79 3.79
N ALA A 87 -72.78 11.63 3.76
CA ALA A 87 -73.32 10.40 3.17
C ALA A 87 -74.21 9.58 4.13
N SER A 88 -74.19 9.85 5.45
CA SER A 88 -74.91 9.04 6.45
C SER A 88 -75.76 9.91 7.39
N VAL A 89 -76.96 10.25 6.94
CA VAL A 89 -78.02 10.77 7.81
C VAL A 89 -78.67 9.58 8.53
N SER A 90 -78.45 9.45 9.83
CA SER A 90 -79.14 8.42 10.63
C SER A 90 -80.55 8.91 10.95
N LEU A 91 -81.54 8.40 10.22
CA LEU A 91 -82.97 8.76 10.26
C LEU A 91 -83.68 8.59 11.62
N LEU A 92 -83.01 8.04 12.64
CA LEU A 92 -83.57 7.79 13.98
C LEU A 92 -83.00 8.67 15.10
N SER A 93 -82.06 9.58 14.80
CA SER A 93 -81.53 10.53 15.77
C SER A 93 -81.53 11.91 15.14
N LEU A 94 -82.27 12.85 15.72
CA LEU A 94 -82.32 14.28 15.38
C LEU A 94 -80.98 15.01 15.56
N SER A 95 -79.85 14.32 15.43
CA SER A 95 -78.52 14.84 15.63
C SER A 95 -77.71 14.73 14.34
N PHE A 96 -77.30 15.89 13.83
CA PHE A 96 -76.50 16.01 12.62
C PHE A 96 -75.06 15.52 12.89
N GLY A 97 -74.62 14.49 12.17
CA GLY A 97 -73.22 14.04 12.07
C GLY A 97 -72.79 12.89 13.02
N SER A 98 -71.74 12.16 12.63
CA SER A 98 -71.19 11.02 13.38
C SER A 98 -70.60 11.42 14.75
N SER A 99 -70.61 10.50 15.73
CA SER A 99 -70.06 10.75 17.07
C SER A 99 -68.59 11.23 17.05
N PRO A 100 -67.68 10.63 16.26
CA PRO A 100 -66.32 11.12 16.10
C PRO A 100 -66.25 12.52 15.48
N PHE A 101 -67.04 12.79 14.42
CA PHE A 101 -67.08 14.12 13.79
C PHE A 101 -67.46 15.21 14.80
N ARG A 102 -68.49 15.00 15.62
CA ARG A 102 -68.91 15.98 16.63
C ARG A 102 -67.81 16.27 17.65
N ARG A 103 -67.08 15.24 18.09
CA ARG A 103 -65.97 15.38 19.04
C ARG A 103 -64.84 16.23 18.46
N TRP A 104 -64.34 15.87 17.29
CA TRP A 104 -63.27 16.62 16.61
C TRP A 104 -63.71 18.04 16.24
N ARG A 105 -64.98 18.25 15.86
CA ARG A 105 -65.52 19.58 15.60
C ARG A 105 -65.65 20.43 16.87
N ALA A 106 -66.05 19.83 18.00
CA ALA A 106 -66.10 20.53 19.29
C ALA A 106 -64.70 20.96 19.73
N LEU A 107 -63.70 20.10 19.54
CA LEU A 107 -62.30 20.40 19.83
C LEU A 107 -61.77 21.55 18.96
N GLN A 108 -62.05 21.52 17.65
CA GLN A 108 -61.71 22.63 16.75
C GLN A 108 -62.31 23.95 17.24
N ARG A 109 -63.60 23.98 17.62
CA ARG A 109 -64.25 25.19 18.15
C ARG A 109 -63.64 25.64 19.47
N ALA A 110 -63.22 24.71 20.33
CA ALA A 110 -62.57 25.02 21.59
C ALA A 110 -61.20 25.69 21.37
N MET A 111 -60.45 25.28 20.34
CA MET A 111 -59.20 25.95 19.95
C MET A 111 -59.44 27.30 19.27
N GLU A 112 -60.54 27.45 18.54
CA GLU A 112 -60.94 28.73 17.94
C GLU A 112 -61.35 29.74 19.02
N LYS A 113 -61.99 29.26 20.10
CA LYS A 113 -62.38 30.09 21.25
C LYS A 113 -61.16 30.72 21.91
N GLY A 114 -61.18 32.04 22.06
CA GLY A 114 -60.09 32.77 22.70
C GLY A 114 -58.77 32.73 21.92
N ASN A 115 -58.82 32.52 20.60
CA ASN A 115 -57.67 32.56 19.70
C ASN A 115 -56.53 31.56 20.03
N LEU A 116 -56.83 30.46 20.74
CA LEU A 116 -55.82 29.45 21.10
C LEU A 116 -55.18 28.76 19.89
N HIS A 117 -55.91 28.63 18.78
CA HIS A 117 -55.41 28.13 17.50
C HIS A 117 -54.23 28.96 16.95
N ILE A 118 -54.22 30.28 17.15
CA ILE A 118 -53.11 31.16 16.73
C ILE A 118 -51.85 30.83 17.55
N LEU A 119 -52.01 30.61 18.85
CA LEU A 119 -50.92 30.22 19.74
C LEU A 119 -50.36 28.83 19.42
N ASP A 120 -51.25 27.88 19.12
CA ASP A 120 -50.85 26.53 18.71
C ASP A 120 -50.01 26.56 17.41
N MET A 121 -50.51 27.23 16.38
CA MET A 121 -49.80 27.39 15.11
C MET A 121 -48.45 28.10 15.29
N SER A 122 -48.39 29.15 16.12
CA SER A 122 -47.13 29.87 16.43
C SER A 122 -46.10 28.98 17.14
N ARG A 123 -46.52 28.14 18.09
CA ARG A 123 -45.63 27.20 18.79
C ARG A 123 -45.09 26.13 17.85
N TRP A 124 -45.95 25.56 17.00
CA TRP A 124 -45.52 24.59 15.99
C TRP A 124 -44.57 25.19 14.98
N LEU A 125 -44.88 26.38 14.44
CA LEU A 125 -43.98 27.11 13.55
C LEU A 125 -42.61 27.35 14.21
N SER A 126 -42.60 27.75 15.48
CA SER A 126 -41.36 27.98 16.23
C SER A 126 -40.55 26.69 16.39
N ARG A 127 -41.19 25.56 16.70
CA ARG A 127 -40.54 24.23 16.79
C ARG A 127 -39.94 23.80 15.46
N HIS A 128 -40.66 23.98 14.35
CA HIS A 128 -40.12 23.66 13.02
C HIS A 128 -38.90 24.50 12.70
N LEU A 129 -38.96 25.82 12.92
CA LEU A 129 -37.89 26.76 12.57
C LEU A 129 -36.67 26.68 13.49
N ASN A 130 -36.84 26.32 14.76
CA ASN A 130 -35.75 26.34 15.75
C ASN A 130 -35.12 24.96 15.95
N ASP A 131 -35.91 23.88 15.83
CA ASP A 131 -35.46 22.54 16.19
C ASP A 131 -35.48 21.60 14.99
N ASN A 132 -36.66 21.31 14.43
CA ASN A 132 -36.82 20.22 13.46
C ASN A 132 -36.01 20.45 12.17
N ILE A 133 -36.12 21.64 11.57
CA ILE A 133 -35.39 22.00 10.34
C ILE A 133 -33.87 22.03 10.60
N PRO A 134 -33.35 22.74 11.62
CA PRO A 134 -31.91 22.77 11.90
C PRO A 134 -31.30 21.42 12.30
N VAL A 135 -32.05 20.53 12.98
CA VAL A 135 -31.58 19.19 13.31
C VAL A 135 -31.40 18.35 12.05
N LEU A 136 -32.38 18.34 11.14
CA LEU A 136 -32.27 17.61 9.88
C LEU A 136 -31.18 18.20 8.96
N GLN A 137 -31.07 19.52 8.87
CA GLN A 137 -29.99 20.16 8.11
C GLN A 137 -28.61 19.74 8.59
N ARG A 138 -28.39 19.70 9.91
CA ARG A 138 -27.13 19.21 10.50
C ARG A 138 -26.89 17.72 10.25
N SER A 139 -27.94 16.91 10.30
CA SER A 139 -27.86 15.47 9.96
C SER A 139 -27.39 15.28 8.52
N ILE A 140 -28.03 15.97 7.56
CA ILE A 140 -27.68 15.92 6.14
C ILE A 140 -26.24 16.38 5.92
N GLN A 141 -25.85 17.52 6.50
CA GLN A 141 -24.48 18.06 6.37
C GLN A 141 -23.43 17.08 6.92
N THR A 142 -23.74 16.40 8.03
CA THR A 142 -22.84 15.40 8.62
C THR A 142 -22.67 14.20 7.68
N LYS A 143 -23.75 13.67 7.12
CA LYS A 143 -23.69 12.57 6.14
C LYS A 143 -22.97 12.99 4.86
N GLN A 144 -23.21 14.21 4.35
CA GLN A 144 -22.50 14.75 3.20
C GLN A 144 -20.99 14.84 3.44
N LYS A 145 -20.58 15.26 4.64
CA LYS A 145 -19.17 15.24 5.04
C LYS A 145 -18.61 13.81 5.05
N GLN A 146 -19.34 12.84 5.61
CA GLN A 146 -18.92 11.43 5.60
C GLN A 146 -18.76 10.88 4.17
N ILE A 147 -19.62 11.26 3.24
CA ILE A 147 -19.47 10.90 1.82
C ILE A 147 -18.22 11.54 1.21
N ALA A 148 -17.97 12.82 1.47
CA ALA A 148 -16.78 13.51 0.95
C ALA A 148 -15.47 12.90 1.49
N ASP A 149 -15.41 12.63 2.80
CA ASP A 149 -14.25 12.02 3.45
C ASP A 149 -14.08 10.55 3.00
N GLY A 150 -15.20 9.81 2.85
CA GLY A 150 -15.22 8.47 2.26
C GLY A 150 -14.72 8.44 0.82
N GLY A 151 -15.05 9.45 0.02
CA GLY A 151 -14.60 9.59 -1.37
C GLY A 151 -13.09 9.74 -1.46
N LYS A 152 -12.49 10.60 -0.62
CA LYS A 152 -11.03 10.74 -0.51
C LYS A 152 -10.37 9.43 -0.10
N ARG A 153 -10.91 8.76 0.92
CA ARG A 153 -10.36 7.49 1.40
C ARG A 153 -10.49 6.36 0.36
N LYS A 154 -11.56 6.34 -0.43
CA LYS A 154 -11.71 5.42 -1.57
C LYS A 154 -10.60 5.65 -2.60
N GLN A 155 -10.31 6.90 -2.94
CA GLN A 155 -9.26 7.24 -3.89
C GLN A 155 -7.87 6.80 -3.41
N GLU A 156 -7.56 7.00 -2.12
CA GLU A 156 -6.32 6.50 -1.50
C GLU A 156 -6.21 4.97 -1.59
N LEU A 157 -7.29 4.23 -1.29
CA LEU A 157 -7.33 2.78 -1.39
C LEU A 157 -7.15 2.30 -2.84
N GLN A 158 -7.73 3.00 -3.81
CA GLN A 158 -7.54 2.70 -5.23
C GLN A 158 -6.10 2.95 -5.68
N ARG A 159 -5.49 4.04 -5.23
CA ARG A 159 -4.06 4.30 -5.48
C ARG A 159 -3.18 3.22 -4.86
N ALA A 160 -3.44 2.81 -3.61
CA ALA A 160 -2.72 1.71 -2.97
C ALA A 160 -2.90 0.38 -3.73
N ALA A 161 -4.07 0.12 -4.30
CA ALA A 161 -4.30 -1.04 -5.16
C ALA A 161 -3.47 -0.95 -6.45
N GLN A 162 -3.43 0.21 -7.10
CA GLN A 162 -2.63 0.44 -8.32
C GLN A 162 -1.12 0.31 -8.06
N GLU A 163 -0.63 0.84 -6.94
CA GLU A 163 0.77 0.69 -6.53
C GLU A 163 1.10 -0.79 -6.30
N ALA A 164 0.23 -1.54 -5.60
CA ALA A 164 0.39 -2.98 -5.44
C ALA A 164 0.30 -3.76 -6.77
N GLU A 165 -0.56 -3.36 -7.71
CA GLU A 165 -0.62 -3.95 -9.06
C GLU A 165 0.66 -3.66 -9.85
N CYS A 166 1.19 -2.44 -9.79
CA CYS A 166 2.47 -2.10 -10.41
C CYS A 166 3.59 -2.97 -9.85
N THR A 167 3.68 -3.14 -8.52
CA THR A 167 4.67 -4.05 -7.92
C THR A 167 4.49 -5.49 -8.40
N TYR A 168 3.25 -5.99 -8.49
CA TYR A 168 2.96 -7.32 -9.02
C TYR A 168 3.41 -7.47 -10.48
N THR A 169 3.12 -6.48 -11.33
CA THR A 169 3.54 -6.48 -12.74
C THR A 169 5.06 -6.48 -12.88
N THR A 170 5.77 -5.66 -12.10
CA THR A 170 7.25 -5.66 -12.11
C THR A 170 7.84 -6.99 -11.66
N LEU A 171 7.22 -7.67 -10.68
CA LEU A 171 7.61 -9.02 -10.30
C LEU A 171 7.34 -10.02 -11.42
N CYS A 172 6.20 -9.93 -12.10
CA CYS A 172 5.88 -10.78 -13.24
C CYS A 172 6.90 -10.60 -14.38
N GLU A 173 7.27 -9.37 -14.71
CA GLU A 173 8.28 -9.07 -15.72
C GLU A 173 9.65 -9.63 -15.32
N LYS A 174 10.06 -9.41 -14.06
CA LYS A 174 11.35 -9.89 -13.53
C LYS A 174 11.50 -11.42 -13.63
N TYR A 175 10.43 -12.17 -13.39
CA TYR A 175 10.46 -13.64 -13.37
C TYR A 175 9.81 -14.29 -14.62
N GLY A 176 9.55 -13.51 -15.67
CA GLY A 176 8.96 -14.00 -16.92
C GLY A 176 7.59 -14.65 -16.76
N ILE A 177 6.83 -14.27 -15.73
CA ILE A 177 5.50 -14.81 -15.45
C ILE A 177 4.50 -14.15 -16.38
N ARG A 178 3.83 -14.96 -17.20
CA ARG A 178 2.75 -14.48 -18.07
C ARG A 178 1.58 -14.05 -17.18
N SER A 179 1.15 -12.80 -17.30
CA SER A 179 0.05 -12.24 -16.50
C SER A 179 -1.18 -13.15 -16.55
N ALA A 180 -1.80 -13.35 -15.38
CA ALA A 180 -2.93 -14.26 -15.17
C ALA A 180 -4.19 -13.96 -15.99
N ALA A 181 -4.19 -12.92 -16.84
CA ALA A 181 -5.26 -12.65 -17.79
C ALA A 181 -5.40 -13.75 -18.87
N GLU A 182 -4.35 -14.52 -19.16
CA GLU A 182 -4.36 -15.56 -20.21
C GLU A 182 -4.42 -17.01 -19.67
N SER A 183 -4.07 -17.22 -18.40
CA SER A 183 -4.15 -18.54 -17.76
C SER A 183 -5.38 -18.59 -16.88
N GLY A 184 -6.45 -19.23 -17.38
CA GLY A 184 -7.72 -19.42 -16.68
C GLY A 184 -7.51 -19.76 -15.20
N ALA A 185 -8.33 -19.13 -14.35
CA ALA A 185 -8.20 -19.13 -12.90
C ALA A 185 -7.79 -20.50 -12.32
N PRO A 186 -6.60 -20.63 -11.70
CA PRO A 186 -6.22 -21.85 -11.03
C PRO A 186 -7.10 -22.08 -9.79
N GLU A 187 -7.50 -23.33 -9.58
CA GLU A 187 -8.17 -23.79 -8.36
C GLU A 187 -7.45 -23.29 -7.10
N PRO A 188 -8.17 -22.78 -6.08
CA PRO A 188 -7.59 -22.29 -4.83
C PRO A 188 -6.88 -23.44 -4.11
N GLY A 189 -5.54 -23.45 -4.19
CA GLY A 189 -4.68 -24.48 -3.61
C GLY A 189 -3.43 -24.80 -4.45
N ARG A 190 -3.49 -24.61 -5.79
CA ARG A 190 -2.36 -24.88 -6.70
C ARG A 190 -1.63 -23.64 -7.22
N LEU A 191 -1.99 -22.46 -6.72
CA LEU A 191 -1.41 -21.20 -7.19
C LEU A 191 0.09 -21.09 -6.87
N ALA A 192 0.51 -21.58 -5.72
CA ALA A 192 1.92 -21.63 -5.34
C ALA A 192 2.70 -22.52 -6.30
N ASP A 193 2.27 -23.78 -6.45
CA ASP A 193 2.91 -24.75 -7.35
C ASP A 193 2.98 -24.26 -8.81
N VAL A 194 1.93 -23.60 -9.31
CA VAL A 194 1.91 -23.03 -10.67
C VAL A 194 2.91 -21.87 -10.80
N LEU A 195 2.99 -20.99 -9.80
CA LEU A 195 3.97 -19.90 -9.79
C LEU A 195 5.40 -20.45 -9.70
N GLU A 196 5.65 -21.43 -8.84
CA GLU A 196 6.94 -22.11 -8.74
C GLU A 196 7.35 -22.72 -10.07
N GLN A 197 6.45 -23.46 -10.72
CA GLN A 197 6.70 -24.03 -12.04
C GLN A 197 7.02 -22.95 -13.09
N GLN A 198 6.30 -21.83 -13.09
CA GLN A 198 6.55 -20.74 -14.04
C GLN A 198 7.92 -20.07 -13.80
N VAL A 199 8.27 -19.80 -12.54
CA VAL A 199 9.58 -19.25 -12.18
C VAL A 199 10.69 -20.24 -12.56
N LEU A 200 10.53 -21.54 -12.29
CA LEU A 200 11.50 -22.56 -12.67
C LEU A 200 11.67 -22.67 -14.20
N VAL A 201 10.59 -22.59 -14.97
CA VAL A 201 10.66 -22.56 -16.45
C VAL A 201 11.45 -21.35 -16.94
N HIS A 202 11.25 -20.18 -16.33
CA HIS A 202 12.01 -18.98 -16.65
C HIS A 202 13.50 -19.14 -16.32
N VAL A 203 13.82 -19.67 -15.13
CA VAL A 203 15.19 -19.95 -14.68
C VAL A 203 15.88 -20.95 -15.62
N CYS A 204 15.20 -22.05 -15.97
CA CYS A 204 15.71 -23.07 -16.87
C CYS A 204 15.92 -22.59 -18.31
N LYS A 205 15.39 -21.41 -18.68
CA LYS A 205 15.66 -20.76 -19.96
C LYS A 205 16.87 -19.83 -19.89
N LEU A 206 16.86 -18.87 -18.95
CA LEU A 206 17.89 -17.82 -18.90
C LEU A 206 19.22 -18.30 -18.36
N LEU A 207 19.22 -19.19 -17.35
CA LEU A 207 20.46 -19.64 -16.72
C LEU A 207 21.37 -20.37 -17.74
N PRO A 208 20.89 -21.35 -18.54
CA PRO A 208 21.73 -21.97 -19.55
C PRO A 208 22.22 -20.99 -20.63
N GLU A 209 21.43 -19.99 -21.03
CA GLU A 209 21.86 -18.97 -21.99
C GLU A 209 23.09 -18.21 -21.48
N ARG A 210 23.05 -17.70 -20.24
CA ARG A 210 24.18 -17.00 -19.60
C ARG A 210 25.40 -17.90 -19.42
N LEU A 211 25.19 -19.13 -18.96
CA LEU A 211 26.29 -20.09 -18.76
C LEU A 211 26.97 -20.50 -20.07
N ASN A 212 26.19 -20.69 -21.14
CA ASN A 212 26.73 -21.02 -22.46
C ASN A 212 27.50 -19.85 -23.08
N GLU A 213 27.05 -18.61 -22.84
CA GLU A 213 27.78 -17.42 -23.29
C GLU A 213 29.14 -17.29 -22.59
N ALA A 214 29.19 -17.54 -21.28
CA ALA A 214 30.44 -17.59 -20.53
C ALA A 214 31.38 -18.69 -21.07
N GLU A 215 30.87 -19.90 -21.31
CA GLU A 215 31.67 -20.99 -21.91
C GLU A 215 32.23 -20.59 -23.28
N LYS A 216 31.42 -19.97 -24.12
CA LYS A 216 31.82 -19.53 -25.45
C LYS A 216 32.97 -18.53 -25.38
N LEU A 217 32.86 -17.53 -24.52
CA LEU A 217 33.91 -16.52 -24.31
C LEU A 217 35.21 -17.16 -23.80
N LEU A 218 35.11 -18.01 -22.78
CA LEU A 218 36.24 -18.70 -22.18
C LEU A 218 36.94 -19.65 -23.16
N ARG A 219 36.20 -20.39 -24.00
CA ARG A 219 36.80 -21.27 -25.01
C ARG A 219 37.40 -20.50 -26.18
N ALA A 220 36.82 -19.36 -26.57
CA ALA A 220 37.31 -18.58 -27.70
C ALA A 220 38.63 -17.87 -27.38
N GLU A 221 38.69 -17.14 -26.27
CA GLU A 221 39.84 -16.28 -25.93
C GLU A 221 40.75 -16.89 -24.86
N GLY A 222 40.22 -17.76 -23.99
CA GLY A 222 40.94 -18.31 -22.85
C GLY A 222 42.27 -19.01 -23.19
N PRO A 223 42.36 -19.87 -24.23
CA PRO A 223 43.62 -20.50 -24.61
C PRO A 223 44.73 -19.49 -24.92
N ALA A 224 44.39 -18.40 -25.62
CA ALA A 224 45.36 -17.38 -26.01
C ALA A 224 45.81 -16.53 -24.81
N ILE A 225 44.87 -16.16 -23.93
CA ILE A 225 45.18 -15.37 -22.72
C ILE A 225 46.04 -16.19 -21.75
N VAL A 226 45.69 -17.46 -21.51
CA VAL A 226 46.46 -18.37 -20.65
C VAL A 226 47.87 -18.60 -21.21
N GLU A 227 48.00 -18.78 -22.52
CA GLU A 227 49.30 -18.94 -23.18
C GLU A 227 50.21 -17.73 -22.95
N VAL A 228 49.67 -16.53 -23.13
CA VAL A 228 50.39 -15.29 -22.85
C VAL A 228 50.81 -15.21 -21.39
N TYR A 229 49.88 -15.46 -20.47
CA TYR A 229 50.13 -15.34 -19.05
C TYR A 229 51.20 -16.33 -18.58
N ARG A 230 51.17 -17.57 -19.09
CA ARG A 230 52.20 -18.58 -18.79
C ARG A 230 53.58 -18.16 -19.29
N ARG A 231 53.70 -17.71 -20.54
CA ARG A 231 54.98 -17.24 -21.08
C ARG A 231 55.51 -16.05 -20.29
N PHE A 232 54.62 -15.16 -19.83
CA PHE A 232 54.99 -14.05 -18.98
C PHE A 232 55.53 -14.51 -17.61
N ARG A 233 54.89 -15.50 -16.97
CA ARG A 233 55.40 -16.10 -15.71
C ARG A 233 56.76 -16.77 -15.90
N ALA A 234 56.96 -17.51 -16.99
CA ALA A 234 58.25 -18.12 -17.33
C ALA A 234 59.36 -17.06 -17.54
N TYR A 235 59.02 -15.95 -18.21
CA TYR A 235 59.93 -14.81 -18.37
C TYR A 235 60.31 -14.18 -17.01
N GLN A 236 59.34 -13.98 -16.11
CA GLN A 236 59.62 -13.47 -14.75
C GLN A 236 60.54 -14.39 -13.94
N ARG A 237 60.49 -15.71 -14.18
CA ARG A 237 61.40 -16.70 -13.56
C ARG A 237 62.80 -16.75 -14.19
N GLY A 238 63.03 -16.05 -15.31
CA GLY A 238 64.32 -16.00 -16.00
C GLY A 238 64.64 -17.23 -16.86
N GLU A 239 63.62 -18.01 -17.23
CA GLU A 239 63.76 -19.32 -17.88
C GLU A 239 64.14 -19.24 -19.38
N GLU A 240 64.08 -18.06 -20.02
CA GLU A 240 64.31 -17.88 -21.47
C GLU A 240 65.66 -17.24 -21.86
N SER A 241 66.64 -17.09 -20.96
CA SER A 241 67.93 -16.44 -21.28
C SER A 241 69.17 -17.27 -20.93
N GLY A 242 69.69 -18.07 -21.89
CA GLY A 242 71.07 -18.56 -21.88
C GLY A 242 71.39 -19.72 -22.84
N PRO A 243 72.51 -19.69 -23.63
CA PRO A 243 72.96 -20.80 -24.49
C PRO A 243 73.65 -21.96 -23.74
N HIS A 244 73.58 -22.02 -22.41
CA HIS A 244 74.19 -23.07 -21.60
C HIS A 244 73.21 -23.59 -20.53
N ALA A 245 72.22 -24.38 -20.96
CA ALA A 245 71.45 -25.22 -20.05
C ALA A 245 72.25 -26.51 -19.76
N SER A 246 73.03 -26.52 -18.67
CA SER A 246 73.55 -27.76 -18.12
C SER A 246 72.44 -28.47 -17.34
N SER A 247 72.08 -29.65 -17.83
CA SER A 247 71.34 -30.73 -17.15
C SER A 247 70.89 -30.48 -15.70
N SER A 248 69.66 -30.04 -15.54
CA SER A 248 68.86 -30.36 -14.36
C SER A 248 67.66 -31.20 -14.79
N THR A 249 67.43 -32.27 -14.06
CA THR A 249 66.40 -33.30 -14.25
C THR A 249 65.02 -32.76 -14.66
N PRO A 250 64.29 -33.40 -15.60
CA PRO A 250 63.02 -32.90 -16.12
C PRO A 250 61.85 -32.92 -15.12
N SER A 251 62.00 -33.55 -13.96
CA SER A 251 60.86 -33.99 -13.14
C SER A 251 60.24 -32.93 -12.23
N ALA A 252 60.89 -31.79 -11.99
CA ALA A 252 60.36 -30.70 -11.15
C ALA A 252 59.82 -29.50 -11.96
N LEU A 253 60.18 -29.43 -13.25
CA LEU A 253 59.88 -28.29 -14.13
C LEU A 253 58.50 -28.41 -14.80
N GLU A 254 57.99 -29.63 -15.02
CA GLU A 254 56.64 -29.82 -15.57
C GLU A 254 55.54 -29.74 -14.51
N ALA A 255 55.86 -29.94 -13.22
CA ALA A 255 54.87 -29.90 -12.14
C ALA A 255 54.42 -28.48 -11.78
N ASP A 256 55.31 -27.48 -11.90
CA ASP A 256 55.03 -26.09 -11.50
C ASP A 256 54.37 -25.27 -12.63
N ASP A 257 54.63 -25.62 -13.91
CA ASP A 257 53.98 -25.00 -15.08
C ASP A 257 52.52 -25.46 -15.25
N ASP A 258 52.19 -26.66 -14.76
CA ASP A 258 50.83 -27.21 -14.79
C ASP A 258 49.90 -26.61 -13.71
N SER A 259 50.46 -25.86 -12.75
CA SER A 259 49.74 -25.24 -11.61
C SER A 259 49.08 -23.90 -11.91
N CYS A 260 49.37 -23.27 -13.06
CA CYS A 260 48.91 -21.92 -13.37
C CYS A 260 47.47 -21.92 -13.90
N LEU A 261 46.59 -21.13 -13.25
CA LEU A 261 45.18 -20.95 -13.63
C LEU A 261 44.45 -22.29 -13.92
N PRO A 262 44.46 -23.23 -12.95
CA PRO A 262 44.10 -24.62 -13.20
C PRO A 262 42.63 -24.79 -13.59
N MET A 263 41.72 -24.00 -13.00
CA MET A 263 40.30 -24.08 -13.29
C MET A 263 39.98 -23.49 -14.67
N LEU A 264 40.62 -22.38 -15.02
CA LEU A 264 40.48 -21.77 -16.34
C LEU A 264 41.03 -22.69 -17.44
N ARG A 265 42.23 -23.27 -17.25
CA ARG A 265 42.79 -24.25 -18.19
C ARG A 265 41.84 -25.42 -18.39
N PHE A 266 41.30 -25.97 -17.31
CA PHE A 266 40.30 -27.02 -17.39
C PHE A 266 39.09 -26.61 -18.23
N VAL A 267 38.53 -25.42 -18.00
CA VAL A 267 37.37 -24.91 -18.75
C VAL A 267 37.70 -24.66 -20.23
N THR A 268 38.89 -24.20 -20.59
CA THR A 268 39.25 -24.00 -22.01
C THR A 268 39.22 -25.30 -22.82
N VAL A 269 39.53 -26.44 -22.18
CA VAL A 269 39.56 -27.76 -22.83
C VAL A 269 38.20 -28.44 -22.72
N HIS A 270 37.65 -28.52 -21.51
CA HIS A 270 36.48 -29.34 -21.19
C HIS A 270 35.17 -28.55 -21.15
N GLY A 271 35.23 -27.21 -21.12
CA GLY A 271 34.06 -26.34 -21.03
C GLY A 271 33.32 -26.47 -19.72
N ASN A 272 32.00 -26.26 -19.77
CA ASN A 272 31.13 -26.42 -18.60
C ASN A 272 30.81 -27.90 -18.33
N ALA A 273 31.86 -28.68 -18.04
CA ALA A 273 31.77 -30.10 -17.74
C ALA A 273 31.05 -30.35 -16.39
N PRO A 274 30.66 -31.60 -16.06
CA PRO A 274 30.17 -31.94 -14.73
C PRO A 274 31.16 -31.51 -13.62
N ALA A 275 30.65 -30.91 -12.55
CA ALA A 275 31.49 -30.38 -11.46
C ALA A 275 32.39 -31.46 -10.83
N THR A 276 31.94 -32.71 -10.82
CA THR A 276 32.69 -33.87 -10.30
C THR A 276 34.03 -34.10 -10.99
N LEU A 277 34.19 -33.66 -12.25
CA LEU A 277 35.46 -33.75 -12.97
C LEU A 277 36.43 -32.64 -12.55
N ALA A 278 35.91 -31.45 -12.28
CA ALA A 278 36.70 -30.26 -11.96
C ALA A 278 37.07 -30.15 -10.46
N LEU A 279 36.24 -30.70 -9.56
CA LEU A 279 36.49 -30.66 -8.11
C LEU A 279 37.83 -31.29 -7.70
N LYS A 280 38.30 -32.28 -8.46
CA LYS A 280 39.61 -32.92 -8.25
C LYS A 280 40.79 -31.93 -8.32
N LEU A 281 40.62 -30.83 -9.06
CA LEU A 281 41.63 -29.78 -9.17
C LEU A 281 41.66 -28.90 -7.90
N VAL A 282 40.50 -28.63 -7.32
CA VAL A 282 40.38 -27.82 -6.08
C VAL A 282 40.88 -28.62 -4.87
N ASP A 283 40.54 -29.91 -4.79
CA ASP A 283 41.00 -30.80 -3.72
C ASP A 283 42.54 -31.00 -3.74
N ALA A 284 43.17 -30.93 -4.93
CA ALA A 284 44.62 -31.02 -5.09
C ALA A 284 45.34 -29.77 -4.55
N GLU A 285 44.78 -28.58 -4.75
CA GLU A 285 45.32 -27.32 -4.19
C GLU A 285 45.21 -27.26 -2.66
N ASP A 286 44.12 -27.76 -2.08
CA ASP A 286 43.95 -27.84 -0.63
C ASP A 286 44.86 -28.91 0.01
N ALA A 287 45.16 -30.00 -0.71
CA ALA A 287 46.14 -31.00 -0.27
C ALA A 287 47.57 -30.43 -0.24
N ASP A 288 47.96 -29.70 -1.29
CA ASP A 288 49.28 -29.05 -1.41
C ASP A 288 49.45 -27.92 -0.38
N LYS A 289 48.40 -27.11 -0.12
CA LYS A 289 48.41 -26.13 1.00
C LYS A 289 48.60 -26.79 2.36
N ARG A 290 47.96 -27.94 2.62
CA ARG A 290 48.08 -28.70 3.87
C ARG A 290 49.47 -29.31 4.05
N GLU A 291 50.13 -29.74 2.98
CA GLU A 291 51.53 -30.22 3.01
C GLU A 291 52.52 -29.08 3.26
N ARG A 292 52.36 -27.92 2.62
CA ARG A 292 53.23 -26.74 2.84
C ARG A 292 53.13 -26.18 4.27
N THR A 293 51.96 -26.22 4.91
CA THR A 293 51.84 -25.89 6.34
C THR A 293 52.53 -26.90 7.27
N ARG A 294 52.64 -28.18 6.88
CA ARG A 294 53.37 -29.18 7.67
C ARG A 294 54.88 -29.03 7.56
N GLU A 295 55.39 -28.61 6.41
CA GLU A 295 56.84 -28.42 6.21
C GLU A 295 57.37 -27.15 6.90
N GLY A 296 56.52 -26.12 7.06
CA GLY A 296 56.86 -24.87 7.76
C GLY A 296 56.97 -24.98 9.29
N GLU A 297 56.50 -26.06 9.92
CA GLU A 297 56.55 -26.26 11.38
C GLU A 297 57.74 -27.10 11.86
N THR A 298 58.61 -27.58 10.98
CA THR A 298 59.68 -28.53 11.35
C THR A 298 61.04 -27.85 11.64
N THR A 299 61.09 -26.71 12.33
CA THR A 299 62.32 -26.27 13.04
C THR A 299 62.00 -25.21 14.11
N VAL A 300 61.44 -25.61 15.26
CA VAL A 300 61.87 -25.09 16.56
C VAL A 300 61.80 -26.21 17.59
N GLN A 301 62.94 -26.36 18.26
CA GLN A 301 63.36 -27.33 19.26
C GLN A 301 62.33 -27.69 20.36
N SER A 302 62.31 -29.01 20.58
CA SER A 302 62.00 -29.72 21.83
C SER A 302 62.52 -29.02 23.09
N ALA A 303 61.63 -28.84 24.07
CA ALA A 303 61.96 -28.90 25.48
C ALA A 303 60.78 -29.50 26.26
N ALA A 304 60.94 -30.79 26.58
CA ALA A 304 60.53 -31.52 27.79
C ALA A 304 59.26 -31.09 28.57
N GLY A 305 58.40 -32.07 28.85
CA GLY A 305 57.56 -32.04 30.04
C GLY A 305 56.27 -32.85 29.92
N GLU A 306 56.25 -33.99 30.59
CA GLU A 306 55.17 -34.98 30.67
C GLU A 306 53.85 -34.43 31.25
N ASP A 307 52.76 -35.08 30.81
CA ASP A 307 51.50 -35.43 31.48
C ASP A 307 50.85 -34.47 32.51
N GLN A 308 49.58 -34.11 32.26
CA GLN A 308 48.41 -34.67 32.97
C GLN A 308 47.17 -33.73 32.92
N LYS A 309 46.07 -34.23 32.32
CA LYS A 309 44.65 -34.15 32.76
C LYS A 309 44.22 -32.96 33.66
N ARG A 310 43.29 -32.11 33.16
CA ARG A 310 42.10 -31.58 33.87
C ARG A 310 41.23 -30.65 32.98
N THR A 311 39.94 -31.00 32.86
CA THR A 311 38.78 -30.09 32.71
C THR A 311 38.43 -29.46 34.09
N PRO A 312 37.36 -28.64 34.33
CA PRO A 312 36.42 -27.83 33.52
C PRO A 312 36.20 -26.39 34.12
N GLU A 313 35.11 -25.72 33.70
CA GLU A 313 34.33 -24.64 34.37
C GLU A 313 34.57 -23.15 34.07
N GLY A 314 33.45 -22.44 33.93
CA GLY A 314 33.33 -20.98 33.82
C GLY A 314 31.93 -20.52 33.42
N ALA A 315 30.92 -20.80 34.25
CA ALA A 315 29.55 -20.30 34.13
C ALA A 315 29.44 -18.80 34.53
N GLY A 316 28.41 -18.13 34.03
CA GLY A 316 27.99 -16.80 34.49
C GLY A 316 26.61 -16.40 33.95
N LEU A 317 25.57 -16.76 34.71
CA LEU A 317 24.18 -16.31 34.57
C LEU A 317 24.03 -14.78 34.70
N ILE A 318 23.04 -14.20 34.01
CA ILE A 318 22.06 -13.27 34.61
C ILE A 318 20.67 -13.55 34.01
N GLU A 319 19.73 -13.95 34.85
CA GLU A 319 18.27 -13.96 34.63
C GLU A 319 17.66 -12.67 35.20
N ILE A 320 16.65 -12.11 34.53
CA ILE A 320 15.52 -11.42 35.18
C ILE A 320 14.23 -11.79 34.43
N GLU A 321 13.34 -12.48 35.15
CA GLU A 321 11.92 -12.82 34.89
C GLU A 321 11.06 -11.52 34.84
N ALA A 322 9.80 -11.40 34.44
CA ALA A 322 8.68 -12.27 34.07
C ALA A 322 7.55 -11.35 33.55
N GLU A 323 6.59 -11.91 32.80
CA GLU A 323 5.14 -11.55 32.72
C GLU A 323 4.76 -10.12 32.25
N GLY A 324 3.70 -9.83 31.49
CA GLY A 324 2.46 -10.48 31.07
C GLY A 324 1.47 -9.36 30.69
N GLU A 325 0.45 -9.71 29.89
CA GLU A 325 -0.80 -8.99 29.61
C GLU A 325 -0.95 -7.93 28.48
N GLU A 326 -1.93 -8.30 27.64
CA GLU A 326 -2.89 -7.61 26.79
C GLU A 326 -3.05 -6.07 26.80
N GLY A 327 -3.30 -5.52 25.61
CA GLY A 327 -4.42 -4.59 25.41
C GLY A 327 -4.13 -3.22 24.79
N HIS A 328 -4.89 -2.93 23.72
CA HIS A 328 -5.29 -1.64 23.18
C HIS A 328 -4.51 -0.94 22.04
N ALA A 329 -5.33 -0.54 21.09
CA ALA A 329 -5.09 0.21 19.87
C ALA A 329 -4.56 1.63 20.09
N ALA A 330 -3.73 2.11 19.16
CA ALA A 330 -3.70 3.52 18.79
C ALA A 330 -3.20 3.68 17.34
N GLU A 331 -3.93 4.48 16.59
CA GLU A 331 -3.53 5.07 15.31
C GLU A 331 -2.22 5.86 15.46
N GLY A 332 -1.39 5.82 14.42
CA GLY A 332 -0.18 6.63 14.31
C GLY A 332 0.24 6.76 12.86
N THR A 333 -0.30 7.78 12.21
CA THR A 333 0.17 8.34 10.95
C THR A 333 1.66 8.69 11.02
N GLY A 334 2.43 8.21 10.03
CA GLY A 334 3.84 8.52 9.91
C GLY A 334 4.33 8.14 8.52
N ALA A 335 4.00 8.96 7.53
CA ALA A 335 4.67 8.94 6.24
C ALA A 335 6.14 9.36 6.47
N SER A 336 7.07 8.46 6.20
CA SER A 336 8.44 8.84 5.87
C SER A 336 8.90 8.05 4.67
N SER A 337 8.93 8.76 3.55
CA SER A 337 9.71 8.42 2.37
C SER A 337 11.19 8.51 2.75
N ALA A 338 11.84 7.36 2.87
CA ALA A 338 13.29 7.25 2.77
C ALA A 338 13.59 5.99 1.96
N GLY A 339 14.09 6.19 0.75
CA GLY A 339 14.69 5.13 -0.04
C GLY A 339 15.95 4.67 0.67
N GLU A 340 15.84 3.59 1.42
CA GLU A 340 17.01 2.86 1.88
C GLU A 340 17.33 1.81 0.82
N SER A 341 18.42 2.07 0.09
CA SER A 341 19.16 1.04 -0.61
C SER A 341 19.63 0.02 0.42
N GLN A 342 18.82 -1.02 0.62
CA GLN A 342 19.19 -2.16 1.42
C GLN A 342 20.33 -2.89 0.69
N ILE A 343 21.54 -2.66 1.17
CA ILE A 343 22.66 -3.55 0.93
C ILE A 343 22.30 -4.82 1.71
N GLU A 344 21.67 -5.78 1.03
CA GLU A 344 21.56 -7.15 1.54
C GLU A 344 22.98 -7.71 1.63
N ALA A 345 23.53 -7.68 2.84
CA ALA A 345 24.65 -8.53 3.19
C ALA A 345 24.21 -9.97 2.94
N ILE A 346 24.74 -10.57 1.87
CA ILE A 346 24.61 -11.99 1.59
C ILE A 346 25.21 -12.71 2.80
N THR A 347 24.34 -13.22 3.68
CA THR A 347 24.77 -14.11 4.75
C THR A 347 25.37 -15.34 4.08
N VAL A 348 26.68 -15.50 4.24
CA VAL A 348 27.38 -16.73 3.92
C VAL A 348 26.95 -17.75 4.96
N ASP A 349 25.82 -18.42 4.72
CA ASP A 349 25.48 -19.61 5.47
C ASP A 349 26.57 -20.65 5.21
N GLY A 350 27.19 -21.10 6.30
CA GLY A 350 28.32 -22.00 6.33
C GLY A 350 27.97 -23.40 5.85
N ASP A 351 28.98 -24.04 5.26
CA ASP A 351 29.18 -25.48 5.08
C ASP A 351 27.94 -26.37 5.22
N GLY A 352 27.05 -26.27 4.24
CA GLY A 352 26.14 -27.35 3.89
C GLY A 352 26.93 -28.43 3.15
N HIS A 353 27.40 -29.42 3.91
CA HIS A 353 27.84 -30.70 3.37
C HIS A 353 26.81 -31.17 2.32
N LEU A 354 27.29 -31.49 1.12
CA LEU A 354 26.53 -31.92 -0.05
C LEU A 354 25.68 -33.17 0.26
N ALA A 355 24.50 -32.97 0.83
CA ALA A 355 23.52 -34.03 1.06
C ALA A 355 22.31 -33.80 0.16
N GLY A 356 22.38 -34.38 -1.05
CA GLY A 356 21.23 -34.54 -1.95
C GLY A 356 21.38 -33.86 -3.31
N GLY A 357 22.23 -34.39 -4.19
CA GLY A 357 22.27 -33.95 -5.60
C GLY A 357 23.62 -33.99 -6.32
N ALA A 358 24.62 -34.70 -5.80
CA ALA A 358 26.00 -34.71 -6.33
C ALA A 358 26.18 -35.31 -7.75
N GLY A 359 25.10 -35.60 -8.49
CA GLY A 359 25.16 -36.25 -9.81
C GLY A 359 24.94 -35.33 -11.03
N SER A 360 24.48 -34.09 -10.88
CA SER A 360 23.97 -33.32 -12.04
C SER A 360 24.39 -31.84 -12.15
N ALA A 361 25.12 -31.28 -11.19
CA ALA A 361 25.55 -29.88 -11.30
C ALA A 361 26.74 -29.73 -12.24
N SER A 362 26.66 -28.78 -13.18
CA SER A 362 27.77 -28.39 -14.03
C SER A 362 28.82 -27.59 -13.24
N LEU A 363 30.02 -27.46 -13.78
CA LEU A 363 31.13 -26.70 -13.19
C LEU A 363 30.70 -25.29 -12.81
N PHE A 364 30.00 -24.59 -13.71
CA PHE A 364 29.54 -23.23 -13.45
C PHE A 364 28.39 -23.18 -12.44
N GLU A 365 27.59 -24.23 -12.28
CA GLU A 365 26.53 -24.27 -11.26
C GLU A 365 27.09 -24.56 -9.86
N SER A 366 28.19 -25.31 -9.78
CA SER A 366 28.90 -25.58 -8.54
C SER A 366 29.50 -24.31 -7.96
N ARG A 367 29.10 -23.95 -6.73
CA ARG A 367 29.63 -22.76 -6.03
C ARG A 367 31.16 -22.82 -5.90
N ILE A 368 31.70 -24.00 -5.61
CA ILE A 368 33.13 -24.22 -5.37
C ILE A 368 33.91 -24.03 -6.68
N CYS A 369 33.53 -24.76 -7.73
CA CYS A 369 34.24 -24.67 -9.02
C CYS A 369 34.09 -23.30 -9.67
N ARG A 370 32.89 -22.71 -9.62
CA ARG A 370 32.65 -21.35 -10.12
C ARG A 370 33.50 -20.32 -9.39
N ARG A 371 33.68 -20.45 -8.08
CA ARG A 371 34.52 -19.53 -7.30
C ARG A 371 35.99 -19.63 -7.72
N ALA A 372 36.52 -20.85 -7.77
CA ALA A 372 37.90 -21.09 -8.23
C ALA A 372 38.14 -20.54 -9.64
N LEU A 373 37.19 -20.72 -10.55
CA LEU A 373 37.26 -20.16 -11.90
C LEU A 373 37.26 -18.62 -11.90
N LEU A 374 36.42 -18.01 -11.07
CA LEU A 374 36.38 -16.54 -10.96
C LEU A 374 37.68 -16.00 -10.35
N ASP A 375 38.31 -16.73 -9.42
CA ASP A 375 39.62 -16.34 -8.89
C ASP A 375 40.69 -16.36 -10.00
N ASP A 376 40.73 -17.40 -10.85
CA ASP A 376 41.60 -17.45 -12.04
C ASP A 376 41.33 -16.30 -13.04
N VAL A 377 40.06 -16.00 -13.31
CA VAL A 377 39.67 -14.92 -14.24
C VAL A 377 40.05 -13.55 -13.68
N ASN A 378 39.88 -13.33 -12.37
CA ASN A 378 40.29 -12.08 -11.71
C ASN A 378 41.82 -11.91 -11.73
N GLU A 379 42.59 -12.99 -11.59
CA GLU A 379 44.06 -12.95 -11.74
C GLU A 379 44.45 -12.48 -13.15
N LEU A 380 43.81 -13.03 -14.18
CA LEU A 380 44.03 -12.59 -15.56
C LEU A 380 43.56 -11.15 -15.81
N HIS A 381 42.42 -10.75 -15.24
CA HIS A 381 41.93 -9.38 -15.32
C HIS A 381 43.01 -8.42 -14.79
N ALA A 382 43.52 -8.66 -13.58
CA ALA A 382 44.55 -7.82 -12.99
C ALA A 382 45.83 -7.78 -13.83
N PHE A 383 46.27 -8.93 -14.36
CA PHE A 383 47.40 -9.01 -15.27
C PHE A 383 47.18 -8.18 -16.55
N LEU A 384 46.06 -8.38 -17.24
CA LEU A 384 45.74 -7.69 -18.50
C LEU A 384 45.58 -6.18 -18.30
N PHE A 385 44.94 -5.77 -17.20
CA PHE A 385 44.80 -4.37 -16.83
C PHE A 385 46.17 -3.72 -16.63
N GLN A 386 47.05 -4.37 -15.86
CA GLN A 386 48.41 -3.89 -15.64
C GLN A 386 49.22 -3.80 -16.95
N ARG A 387 49.06 -4.76 -17.87
CA ARG A 387 49.69 -4.71 -19.21
C ARG A 387 49.18 -3.57 -20.07
N LEU A 388 47.88 -3.28 -20.01
CA LEU A 388 47.27 -2.23 -20.80
C LEU A 388 47.75 -0.84 -20.36
N GLU A 389 47.88 -0.61 -19.05
CA GLU A 389 48.40 0.65 -18.49
C GLU A 389 49.87 0.89 -18.89
N GLU A 390 50.70 -0.16 -18.93
CA GLU A 390 52.09 -0.07 -19.37
C GLU A 390 52.23 0.33 -20.85
N CYS A 391 51.30 -0.09 -21.72
CA CYS A 391 51.27 0.36 -23.12
C CYS A 391 50.91 1.86 -23.28
N GLY A 392 50.28 2.48 -22.26
CA GLY A 392 49.90 3.88 -22.28
C GLY A 392 51.02 4.85 -21.92
N ASP A 393 52.07 4.39 -21.24
CA ASP A 393 53.18 5.23 -20.76
C ASP A 393 54.31 5.41 -21.79
N ASP A 394 54.36 4.57 -22.82
CA ASP A 394 55.32 4.67 -23.94
C ASP A 394 55.09 5.89 -24.87
N GLY A 395 54.02 6.67 -24.63
CA GLY A 395 53.54 7.70 -25.55
C GLY A 395 53.34 9.10 -25.01
N SER A 396 53.67 9.42 -23.75
CA SER A 396 53.61 10.81 -23.27
C SER A 396 54.79 11.17 -22.37
N GLY A 397 55.85 11.67 -23.01
CA GLY A 397 56.88 12.47 -22.35
C GLY A 397 56.26 13.72 -21.74
N ARG A 398 55.65 13.58 -20.56
CA ARG A 398 55.34 14.70 -19.68
C ARG A 398 56.63 15.15 -19.03
N GLY A 399 57.39 15.95 -19.78
CA GLY A 399 58.54 16.68 -19.28
C GLY A 399 58.14 17.52 -18.05
N LYS A 400 58.35 16.97 -16.86
CA LYS A 400 58.35 17.73 -15.61
C LYS A 400 59.78 17.76 -15.11
N LYS A 401 60.48 18.84 -15.47
CA LYS A 401 61.72 19.27 -14.80
C LYS A 401 61.46 19.32 -13.29
N GLY A 402 61.98 18.33 -12.58
CA GLY A 402 62.17 18.35 -11.13
C GLY A 402 63.61 17.93 -10.86
N GLY A 403 64.48 18.90 -10.57
CA GLY A 403 65.88 18.64 -10.24
C GLY A 403 65.99 17.84 -8.94
N GLY A 404 66.73 16.73 -8.98
CA GLY A 404 66.93 15.85 -7.83
C GLY A 404 68.21 15.03 -7.99
N LYS A 405 69.26 15.56 -7.37
CA LYS A 405 70.61 15.04 -7.09
C LYS A 405 70.78 13.51 -7.07
N LYS A 406 71.82 13.05 -7.78
CA LYS A 406 72.39 11.68 -7.76
C LYS A 406 72.77 11.21 -6.35
N SER A 407 72.36 10.00 -5.98
CA SER A 407 73.08 9.12 -5.05
C SER A 407 72.92 7.69 -5.52
N GLY A 408 74.05 7.04 -5.85
CA GLY A 408 74.09 5.66 -6.34
C GLY A 408 74.03 4.64 -5.20
N GLY A 409 73.28 3.56 -5.44
CA GLY A 409 73.35 2.29 -4.74
C GLY A 409 73.09 1.16 -5.74
N PRO A 410 73.72 -0.03 -5.62
CA PRO A 410 73.63 -1.09 -6.62
C PRO A 410 72.31 -1.86 -6.45
N GLY A 411 71.26 -1.41 -7.12
CA GLY A 411 69.99 -2.14 -7.27
C GLY A 411 70.00 -2.95 -8.57
N ALA A 412 70.58 -4.15 -8.55
CA ALA A 412 70.35 -5.16 -9.58
C ALA A 412 68.92 -5.70 -9.37
N GLY A 413 67.96 -5.29 -10.20
CA GLY A 413 66.59 -5.82 -10.14
C GLY A 413 65.55 -5.07 -10.97
N VAL A 414 65.75 -3.79 -11.29
CA VAL A 414 64.70 -2.96 -11.95
C VAL A 414 65.01 -2.65 -13.43
N ALA A 415 66.21 -2.98 -13.92
CA ALA A 415 66.64 -2.65 -15.28
C ALA A 415 66.19 -3.66 -16.36
N HIS A 416 65.51 -4.76 -16.01
CA HIS A 416 65.07 -5.77 -16.97
C HIS A 416 63.60 -5.62 -17.42
N LEU A 417 62.86 -4.62 -16.92
CA LEU A 417 61.44 -4.42 -17.24
C LEU A 417 61.17 -3.37 -18.32
N THR A 418 62.18 -2.72 -18.89
CA THR A 418 61.96 -1.60 -19.83
C THR A 418 61.85 -2.00 -21.30
N SER A 419 61.87 -3.30 -21.61
CA SER A 419 61.38 -3.80 -22.91
C SER A 419 61.04 -5.27 -22.76
N LEU A 420 59.74 -5.60 -22.73
CA LEU A 420 59.28 -6.97 -22.88
C LEU A 420 59.88 -7.54 -24.19
N PRO A 421 60.33 -8.81 -24.20
CA PRO A 421 60.70 -9.50 -25.43
C PRO A 421 59.59 -9.37 -26.49
N GLU A 422 59.95 -9.20 -27.77
CA GLU A 422 59.00 -9.00 -28.89
C GLU A 422 57.89 -10.07 -28.93
N LYS A 423 58.19 -11.29 -28.47
CA LYS A 423 57.25 -12.43 -28.38
C LYS A 423 56.18 -12.30 -27.29
N LEU A 424 56.35 -11.38 -26.34
CA LEU A 424 55.44 -11.09 -25.24
C LEU A 424 54.70 -9.75 -25.41
N VAL A 425 54.98 -9.02 -26.48
CA VAL A 425 54.30 -7.76 -26.82
C VAL A 425 52.93 -8.08 -27.41
N ILE A 426 51.88 -7.55 -26.79
CA ILE A 426 50.50 -7.71 -27.24
C ILE A 426 49.97 -6.32 -27.61
N PRO A 427 49.31 -6.17 -28.78
CA PRO A 427 48.72 -4.89 -29.16
C PRO A 427 47.69 -4.42 -28.12
N ALA A 428 47.69 -3.12 -27.80
CA ALA A 428 46.76 -2.53 -26.83
C ALA A 428 45.29 -2.86 -27.14
N GLY A 429 44.90 -2.85 -28.42
CA GLY A 429 43.53 -3.23 -28.82
C GLY A 429 43.17 -4.69 -28.50
N GLN A 430 44.14 -5.61 -28.50
CA GLN A 430 43.92 -7.01 -28.12
C GLN A 430 43.84 -7.16 -26.59
N LEU A 431 44.67 -6.42 -25.85
CA LEU A 431 44.59 -6.38 -24.38
C LEU A 431 43.23 -5.83 -23.90
N GLU A 432 42.74 -4.75 -24.53
CA GLU A 432 41.40 -4.21 -24.26
C GLU A 432 40.28 -5.22 -24.55
N ALA A 433 40.42 -5.98 -25.65
CA ALA A 433 39.44 -7.01 -26.01
C ALA A 433 39.42 -8.14 -24.98
N TRP A 434 40.58 -8.65 -24.58
CA TRP A 434 40.67 -9.69 -23.55
C TRP A 434 40.22 -9.23 -22.17
N LEU A 435 40.53 -7.99 -21.78
CA LEU A 435 40.04 -7.39 -20.55
C LEU A 435 38.50 -7.32 -20.54
N LYS A 436 37.88 -6.89 -21.65
CA LYS A 436 36.42 -6.91 -21.81
C LYS A 436 35.85 -8.32 -21.71
N THR A 437 36.55 -9.32 -22.26
CA THR A 437 36.15 -10.73 -22.10
C THR A 437 36.17 -11.17 -20.64
N CYS A 438 37.23 -10.86 -19.88
CA CYS A 438 37.30 -11.17 -18.45
C CYS A 438 36.15 -10.52 -17.67
N MET A 439 35.90 -9.22 -17.87
CA MET A 439 34.79 -8.50 -17.24
C MET A 439 33.42 -9.11 -17.60
N ALA A 440 33.22 -9.51 -18.85
CA ALA A 440 31.99 -10.16 -19.29
C ALA A 440 31.79 -11.52 -18.62
N VAL A 441 32.85 -12.33 -18.49
CA VAL A 441 32.79 -13.62 -17.80
C VAL A 441 32.53 -13.43 -16.29
N GLU A 442 33.14 -12.43 -15.67
CA GLU A 442 32.88 -12.06 -14.28
C GLU A 442 31.41 -11.71 -14.04
N ASP A 443 30.77 -10.96 -14.94
CA ASP A 443 29.32 -10.68 -14.85
C ASP A 443 28.45 -11.92 -15.14
N LEU A 444 28.80 -12.70 -16.17
CA LEU A 444 28.03 -13.87 -16.57
C LEU A 444 28.05 -14.98 -15.52
N LEU A 445 29.14 -15.13 -14.77
CA LEU A 445 29.28 -16.18 -13.73
C LEU A 445 29.09 -15.62 -12.30
N GLY A 446 29.63 -14.44 -12.01
CA GLY A 446 29.61 -13.84 -10.67
C GLY A 446 28.55 -12.75 -10.47
N GLY A 447 27.86 -12.31 -11.53
CA GLY A 447 26.86 -11.25 -11.47
C GLY A 447 25.60 -11.63 -10.69
N ARG A 448 24.91 -10.62 -10.17
CA ARG A 448 23.71 -10.78 -9.33
C ARG A 448 22.62 -11.60 -10.01
N GLU A 449 22.40 -11.38 -11.31
CA GLU A 449 21.38 -12.10 -12.07
C GLU A 449 21.65 -13.62 -12.10
N THR A 450 22.88 -14.04 -12.42
CA THR A 450 23.24 -15.47 -12.44
C THR A 450 23.16 -16.08 -11.05
N LEU A 451 23.60 -15.36 -10.01
CA LEU A 451 23.53 -15.84 -8.63
C LEU A 451 22.08 -15.98 -8.16
N ASP A 452 21.20 -15.03 -8.45
CA ASP A 452 19.77 -15.10 -8.14
C ASP A 452 19.10 -16.30 -8.84
N LEU A 453 19.39 -16.52 -10.13
CA LEU A 453 18.88 -17.66 -10.90
C LEU A 453 19.35 -19.01 -10.30
N LEU A 454 20.63 -19.10 -9.90
CA LEU A 454 21.18 -20.29 -9.25
C LEU A 454 20.53 -20.55 -7.90
N GLN A 455 20.33 -19.50 -7.09
CA GLN A 455 19.65 -19.62 -5.79
C GLN A 455 18.20 -20.07 -5.95
N LEU A 456 17.47 -19.56 -6.95
CA LEU A 456 16.10 -20.00 -7.25
C LEU A 456 16.03 -21.45 -7.69
N LYS A 457 17.05 -21.94 -8.42
CA LYS A 457 17.13 -23.34 -8.83
C LYS A 457 17.50 -24.29 -7.68
N GLN A 458 18.36 -23.84 -6.77
CA GLN A 458 19.01 -24.71 -5.76
C GLN A 458 18.38 -24.61 -4.35
N SER A 459 17.66 -23.53 -4.03
CA SER A 459 17.11 -23.28 -2.68
C SER A 459 15.58 -23.18 -2.70
N GLU A 460 14.93 -24.18 -2.10
CA GLU A 460 13.47 -24.16 -1.87
C GLU A 460 13.04 -22.96 -1.02
N THR A 461 13.87 -22.54 -0.06
CA THR A 461 13.57 -21.38 0.80
C THR A 461 13.50 -20.08 0.00
N GLN A 462 14.42 -19.87 -0.95
CA GLN A 462 14.38 -18.67 -1.80
C GLN A 462 13.19 -18.70 -2.76
N MET A 463 12.88 -19.86 -3.33
CA MET A 463 11.67 -20.04 -4.14
C MET A 463 10.39 -19.69 -3.33
N SER A 464 10.26 -20.26 -2.12
CA SER A 464 9.12 -19.99 -1.24
C SER A 464 9.00 -18.52 -0.87
N LYS A 465 10.12 -17.82 -0.62
CA LYS A 465 10.13 -16.37 -0.38
C LYS A 465 9.53 -15.60 -1.56
N ILE A 466 9.96 -15.87 -2.79
CA ILE A 466 9.42 -15.21 -3.99
C ILE A 466 7.93 -15.50 -4.18
N VAL A 467 7.52 -16.76 -4.04
CA VAL A 467 6.10 -17.14 -4.12
C VAL A 467 5.26 -16.41 -3.07
N SER A 468 5.77 -16.32 -1.83
CA SER A 468 5.12 -15.59 -0.76
C SER A 468 4.98 -14.09 -1.08
N GLN A 469 5.98 -13.50 -1.74
CA GLN A 469 5.97 -12.11 -2.19
C GLN A 469 4.88 -11.87 -3.26
N PHE A 470 4.75 -12.76 -4.24
CA PHE A 470 3.65 -12.73 -5.23
C PHE A 470 2.27 -12.87 -4.58
N ALA A 471 2.13 -13.79 -3.63
CA ALA A 471 0.88 -13.98 -2.91
C ALA A 471 0.50 -12.74 -2.08
N LEU A 472 1.48 -12.13 -1.42
CA LEU A 472 1.31 -10.92 -0.61
C LEU A 472 0.88 -9.71 -1.46
N THR A 473 1.56 -9.44 -2.57
CA THR A 473 1.21 -8.30 -3.45
C THR A 473 -0.20 -8.46 -4.01
N ARG A 474 -0.56 -9.66 -4.49
CA ARG A 474 -1.92 -9.97 -4.98
C ARG A 474 -2.98 -9.88 -3.89
N ARG A 475 -2.65 -10.29 -2.65
CA ARG A 475 -3.54 -10.10 -1.49
C ARG A 475 -3.74 -8.62 -1.17
N ASN A 476 -2.70 -7.80 -1.27
CA ASN A 476 -2.77 -6.36 -1.01
C ASN A 476 -3.64 -5.63 -2.03
N VAL A 477 -3.56 -6.01 -3.32
CA VAL A 477 -4.47 -5.52 -4.36
C VAL A 477 -5.92 -5.84 -3.99
N ARG A 478 -6.23 -7.12 -3.75
CA ARG A 478 -7.58 -7.58 -3.42
C ARG A 478 -8.13 -6.91 -2.14
N LYS A 479 -7.30 -6.80 -1.10
CA LYS A 479 -7.69 -6.16 0.17
C LYS A 479 -8.07 -4.70 -0.06
N SER A 480 -7.27 -3.96 -0.79
CA SER A 480 -7.49 -2.53 -1.06
C SER A 480 -8.72 -2.30 -1.95
N LEU A 481 -8.91 -3.11 -2.99
CA LEU A 481 -10.10 -3.05 -3.85
C LEU A 481 -11.38 -3.44 -3.09
N ASN A 482 -11.35 -4.49 -2.27
CA ASN A 482 -12.50 -4.88 -1.46
C ASN A 482 -12.88 -3.78 -0.46
N ALA A 483 -11.90 -3.17 0.21
CA ALA A 483 -12.15 -2.07 1.14
C ALA A 483 -12.74 -0.84 0.40
N ALA A 484 -12.23 -0.51 -0.79
CA ALA A 484 -12.77 0.56 -1.62
C ALA A 484 -14.23 0.27 -2.04
N GLY A 485 -14.54 -0.98 -2.41
CA GLY A 485 -15.89 -1.40 -2.76
C GLY A 485 -16.88 -1.37 -1.59
N GLN A 486 -16.44 -1.74 -0.38
CA GLN A 486 -17.26 -1.61 0.84
C GLN A 486 -17.57 -0.15 1.15
N LEU A 487 -16.57 0.72 1.04
CA LEU A 487 -16.73 2.15 1.27
C LEU A 487 -17.67 2.80 0.25
N GLU A 488 -17.59 2.38 -1.01
CA GLU A 488 -18.50 2.82 -2.06
C GLU A 488 -19.95 2.44 -1.78
N ARG A 489 -20.22 1.21 -1.33
CA ARG A 489 -21.57 0.80 -0.91
C ARG A 489 -22.09 1.66 0.25
N ARG A 490 -21.26 1.86 1.27
CA ARG A 490 -21.62 2.71 2.42
C ARG A 490 -21.92 4.15 2.01
N MET A 491 -21.17 4.71 1.07
CA MET A 491 -21.46 6.05 0.55
C MET A 491 -22.76 6.09 -0.25
N ALA A 492 -23.09 5.04 -1.01
CA ALA A 492 -24.37 4.93 -1.70
C ALA A 492 -25.53 4.87 -0.70
N ASP A 493 -25.41 4.07 0.36
CA ASP A 493 -26.42 3.98 1.43
C ASP A 493 -26.63 5.35 2.11
N LEU A 494 -25.55 6.05 2.46
CA LEU A 494 -25.61 7.40 3.02
C LEU A 494 -26.25 8.41 2.04
N GLN A 495 -26.02 8.25 0.74
CA GLN A 495 -26.62 9.11 -0.29
C GLN A 495 -28.13 8.91 -0.37
N ASP A 496 -28.61 7.67 -0.23
CA ASP A 496 -30.04 7.37 -0.20
C ASP A 496 -30.68 7.87 1.10
N GLU A 497 -30.01 7.71 2.26
CA GLU A 497 -30.45 8.33 3.52
C GLU A 497 -30.55 9.86 3.42
N ILE A 498 -29.59 10.52 2.74
CA ILE A 498 -29.65 11.96 2.49
C ILE A 498 -30.86 12.33 1.65
N LYS A 499 -31.21 11.56 0.60
CA LYS A 499 -32.40 11.82 -0.22
C LYS A 499 -33.68 11.73 0.62
N ASP A 500 -33.76 10.72 1.48
CA ASP A 500 -34.89 10.54 2.40
C ASP A 500 -35.00 11.69 3.40
N GLU A 501 -33.90 12.08 4.04
CA GLU A 501 -33.87 13.24 4.94
C GLU A 501 -34.16 14.56 4.22
N GLN A 502 -33.71 14.72 2.98
CA GLN A 502 -33.98 15.90 2.16
C GLN A 502 -35.48 15.99 1.82
N SER A 503 -36.12 14.86 1.52
CA SER A 503 -37.57 14.82 1.30
C SER A 503 -38.36 15.24 2.56
N LYS A 504 -37.95 14.74 3.73
CA LYS A 504 -38.53 15.11 5.04
C LYS A 504 -38.30 16.59 5.35
N LEU A 505 -37.09 17.10 5.09
CA LEU A 505 -36.75 18.51 5.26
C LEU A 505 -37.63 19.40 4.38
N ASN A 506 -37.83 19.03 3.12
CA ASN A 506 -38.69 19.77 2.20
C ASN A 506 -40.15 19.76 2.65
N ALA A 507 -40.65 18.63 3.16
CA ALA A 507 -42.00 18.52 3.72
C ALA A 507 -42.18 19.43 4.94
N LEU A 508 -41.23 19.42 5.89
CA LEU A 508 -41.27 20.30 7.07
C LEU A 508 -41.17 21.78 6.70
N LYS A 509 -40.37 22.13 5.68
CA LYS A 509 -40.33 23.49 5.15
C LYS A 509 -41.66 23.91 4.55
N ALA A 510 -42.33 23.03 3.80
CA ALA A 510 -43.65 23.30 3.24
C ALA A 510 -44.71 23.51 4.35
N GLU A 511 -44.74 22.63 5.36
CA GLU A 511 -45.62 22.76 6.52
C GLU A 511 -45.36 24.06 7.29
N ALA A 512 -44.09 24.44 7.48
CA ALA A 512 -43.73 25.71 8.12
C ALA A 512 -44.20 26.94 7.30
N ARG A 513 -44.17 26.89 5.95
CA ARG A 513 -44.72 27.95 5.09
C ARG A 513 -46.24 28.02 5.19
N GLU A 514 -46.91 26.88 5.25
CA GLU A 514 -48.36 26.81 5.43
C GLU A 514 -48.77 27.40 6.79
N LEU A 515 -48.11 26.97 7.87
CA LEU A 515 -48.29 27.51 9.21
C LEU A 515 -48.07 29.02 9.26
N ARG A 516 -47.02 29.53 8.60
CA ARG A 516 -46.76 30.98 8.51
C ARG A 516 -47.92 31.70 7.83
N THR A 517 -48.37 31.21 6.68
CA THR A 517 -49.45 31.84 5.89
C THR A 517 -50.76 31.84 6.67
N ALA A 518 -51.10 30.72 7.31
CA ALA A 518 -52.29 30.60 8.14
C ALA A 518 -52.23 31.50 9.38
N LEU A 519 -51.04 31.64 9.98
CA LEU A 519 -50.82 32.48 11.15
C LEU A 519 -50.93 33.98 10.79
N GLU A 520 -50.36 34.42 9.68
CA GLU A 520 -50.50 35.79 9.17
C GLU A 520 -51.97 36.13 8.86
N ALA A 521 -52.71 35.21 8.24
CA ALA A 521 -54.13 35.37 7.97
C ALA A 521 -54.97 35.46 9.25
N ALA A 522 -54.71 34.58 10.23
CA ALA A 522 -55.42 34.58 11.50
C ALA A 522 -55.13 35.85 12.33
N LEU A 523 -53.88 36.31 12.35
CA LEU A 523 -53.52 37.58 12.99
C LEU A 523 -54.16 38.77 12.29
N GLY A 524 -54.25 38.77 10.95
CA GLY A 524 -54.95 39.82 10.19
C GLY A 524 -56.44 39.91 10.54
N ALA A 525 -57.10 38.75 10.73
CA ALA A 525 -58.50 38.70 11.17
C ALA A 525 -58.71 39.32 12.57
N VAL A 526 -57.76 39.08 13.49
CA VAL A 526 -57.78 39.67 14.84
C VAL A 526 -57.68 41.21 14.81
N VAL A 527 -56.95 41.77 13.82
CA VAL A 527 -56.76 43.23 13.67
C VAL A 527 -57.71 43.83 12.63
N LYS A 528 -58.91 43.24 12.46
CA LYS A 528 -59.96 43.73 11.55
C LYS A 528 -59.50 43.94 10.09
N GLY A 529 -58.69 43.03 9.56
CA GLY A 529 -58.30 43.00 8.15
C GLY A 529 -57.05 43.78 7.78
N ALA A 530 -56.27 44.25 8.76
CA ALA A 530 -54.93 44.80 8.50
C ALA A 530 -53.98 43.70 8.01
N LYS A 531 -53.06 44.05 7.10
CA LYS A 531 -52.05 43.11 6.60
C LYS A 531 -51.02 42.86 7.69
N VAL A 532 -50.93 41.62 8.16
CA VAL A 532 -49.92 41.22 9.17
C VAL A 532 -48.81 40.43 8.48
N THR A 533 -47.56 40.70 8.84
CA THR A 533 -46.39 39.97 8.34
C THR A 533 -45.55 39.48 9.51
N LEU A 534 -45.17 38.20 9.48
CA LEU A 534 -44.28 37.64 10.48
C LEU A 534 -42.83 37.96 10.13
N VAL A 535 -42.13 38.60 11.07
CA VAL A 535 -40.74 39.03 10.92
C VAL A 535 -39.79 38.23 11.82
N GLY A 536 -38.51 38.22 11.45
CA GLY A 536 -37.45 37.50 12.18
C GLY A 536 -37.25 36.04 11.76
N ILE A 537 -37.95 35.57 10.71
CA ILE A 537 -37.71 34.24 10.14
C ILE A 537 -36.58 34.35 9.11
N GLN A 538 -35.48 33.62 9.34
CA GLN A 538 -34.35 33.59 8.40
C GLN A 538 -34.80 32.96 7.07
N PRO A 539 -34.47 33.57 5.91
CA PRO A 539 -34.90 33.09 4.60
C PRO A 539 -34.45 31.65 4.35
N ASP A 540 -33.24 31.29 4.78
CA ASP A 540 -32.62 29.97 4.58
C ASP A 540 -33.38 28.82 5.27
N LYS A 541 -34.18 29.15 6.30
CA LYS A 541 -35.01 28.17 7.02
C LYS A 541 -36.26 27.80 6.24
N LEU A 542 -36.73 28.68 5.37
CA LEU A 542 -37.98 28.51 4.60
C LEU A 542 -37.77 28.52 3.09
N ALA A 543 -36.57 28.80 2.57
CA ALA A 543 -36.19 28.56 1.18
C ALA A 543 -36.02 27.06 0.95
#